data_AF-A0A964QQW1-F1
#
_entry.id   AF-A0A964QQW1-F1
#
_cell.length_a   1.000
_cell.length_b   1.000
_cell.length_c   1.000
_cell.angle_alpha   90.00
_cell.angle_beta   90.00
_cell.angle_gamma   90.00
#
_symmetry.space_group_name_H-M   'P 1'
#
loop_
_entity.id
_entity.type
_entity.pdbx_description
1 polymer ?
#
loop_
_entity_poly.entity_id
_entity_poly.type
_entity_poly.pdbx_seq_one_letter_code
_entity_poly.pdbx_strand_id
1 'polypeptide(L)'
;MIDSTTGKVVATVPIGDGVDGNVFDPGTQLAFSSNGEGTVTIAHEDSPEKLTVVQTLKTQRGARTIALDSKTHNIYLAAGSGESCKVLVFGK
;
A
#
# COMPACT_ATOMS: atom_id res chain seq x y z
N MET A 1 -11.17 -2.70 3.30
CA MET A 1 -11.64 -3.76 2.38
C MET A 1 -13.15 -3.72 2.29
N ILE A 2 -13.69 -3.91 1.09
CA ILE A 2 -15.12 -3.87 0.80
C ILE A 2 -15.48 -5.19 0.11
N ASP A 3 -16.60 -5.78 0.49
CA ASP A 3 -17.24 -6.84 -0.29
C ASP A 3 -17.77 -6.23 -1.59
N SER A 4 -17.23 -6.66 -2.74
CA SER A 4 -17.59 -6.10 -4.05
C SER A 4 -19.01 -6.42 -4.50
N THR A 5 -19.66 -7.43 -3.90
CA THR A 5 -21.04 -7.83 -4.21
C THR A 5 -22.03 -6.95 -3.45
N THR A 6 -21.75 -6.68 -2.17
CA THR A 6 -22.69 -5.96 -1.29
C THR A 6 -22.34 -4.50 -1.05
N GLY A 7 -21.11 -4.08 -1.36
CA GLY A 7 -20.57 -2.76 -1.05
C GLY A 7 -20.30 -2.54 0.45
N LYS A 8 -20.47 -3.58 1.28
CA LYS A 8 -20.25 -3.49 2.72
C LYS A 8 -18.76 -3.36 3.03
N VAL A 9 -18.41 -2.42 3.91
CA VAL A 9 -17.07 -2.37 4.51
C VAL A 9 -16.91 -3.57 5.45
N VAL A 10 -15.93 -4.43 5.15
CA VAL A 10 -15.67 -5.66 5.94
C VAL A 10 -14.45 -5.53 6.84
N ALA A 11 -13.51 -4.65 6.51
CA ALA A 11 -12.35 -4.36 7.35
C ALA A 11 -11.84 -2.94 7.11
N THR A 12 -11.40 -2.27 8.18
CA THR A 12 -10.73 -0.96 8.14
C THR A 12 -9.49 -1.00 9.02
N VAL A 13 -8.41 -0.36 8.56
CA VAL A 13 -7.19 -0.15 9.35
C VAL A 13 -6.77 1.32 9.23
N PRO A 14 -6.12 1.88 10.26
CA PRO A 14 -5.54 3.22 10.15
C PRO A 14 -4.40 3.21 9.11
N ILE A 15 -4.26 4.30 8.37
CA ILE A 15 -3.19 4.56 7.40
C ILE A 15 -2.63 5.97 7.61
N GLY A 16 -1.56 6.31 6.90
CA GLY A 16 -1.01 7.68 6.84
C GLY A 16 -1.84 8.61 5.95
N ASP A 17 -1.51 9.90 5.99
CA ASP A 17 -2.25 10.95 5.27
C ASP A 17 -1.93 11.02 3.76
N GLY A 18 -2.92 11.46 2.98
CA GLY A 18 -2.79 11.76 1.55
C GLY A 18 -2.59 10.53 0.66
N VAL A 19 -3.25 9.41 0.98
CA VAL A 19 -3.25 8.20 0.14
C VAL A 19 -3.76 8.47 -1.27
N ASP A 20 -3.15 7.81 -2.25
CA ASP A 20 -3.55 7.86 -3.67
C ASP A 20 -3.66 6.47 -4.29
N GLY A 21 -2.85 5.51 -3.83
CA GLY A 21 -2.86 4.14 -4.33
C GLY A 21 -2.92 3.09 -3.23
N ASN A 22 -3.60 1.98 -3.55
CA ASN A 22 -3.58 0.76 -2.74
C ASN A 22 -3.33 -0.44 -3.66
N VAL A 23 -2.52 -1.40 -3.21
CA VAL A 23 -2.31 -2.68 -3.90
C VAL A 23 -2.39 -3.83 -2.90
N PHE A 24 -2.82 -4.99 -3.37
CA PHE A 24 -2.89 -6.22 -2.59
C PHE A 24 -2.07 -7.31 -3.28
N ASP A 25 -1.20 -7.95 -2.54
CA ASP A 25 -0.40 -9.08 -2.99
C ASP A 25 -1.00 -10.40 -2.49
N PRO A 26 -1.68 -11.18 -3.36
CA PRO A 26 -2.31 -12.42 -2.95
C PRO A 26 -1.28 -13.51 -2.57
N GLY A 27 -0.04 -13.40 -3.04
CA GLY A 27 1.01 -14.37 -2.70
C GLY A 27 1.53 -14.21 -1.27
N THR A 28 1.40 -13.02 -0.69
CA THR A 28 1.85 -12.71 0.67
C THR A 28 0.72 -12.29 1.61
N GLN A 29 -0.49 -12.11 1.09
CA GLN A 29 -1.65 -11.58 1.80
C GLN A 29 -1.41 -10.18 2.38
N LEU A 30 -0.52 -9.40 1.76
CA LEU A 30 -0.21 -8.04 2.18
C LEU A 30 -0.99 -7.02 1.34
N ALA A 31 -1.68 -6.12 2.03
CA ALA A 31 -2.24 -4.88 1.49
C ALA A 31 -1.30 -3.72 1.80
N PHE A 32 -1.08 -2.86 0.80
CA PHE A 32 -0.21 -1.70 0.89
C PHE A 32 -1.01 -0.44 0.58
N SER A 33 -0.91 0.57 1.43
CA SER A 33 -1.44 1.92 1.21
C SER A 33 -0.30 2.90 1.05
N SER A 34 -0.16 3.53 -0.12
CA SER A 34 0.90 4.51 -0.39
C SER A 34 0.43 5.93 -0.06
N ASN A 35 1.00 6.50 1.00
CA ASN A 35 0.51 7.71 1.64
C ASN A 35 1.40 8.91 1.26
N GLY A 36 0.77 10.02 0.85
CA GLY A 36 1.43 11.24 0.40
C GLY A 36 2.28 11.94 1.45
N GLU A 37 2.05 11.69 2.74
CA GLU A 37 2.93 12.13 3.82
C GLU A 37 4.34 11.53 3.77
N GLY A 38 4.55 10.47 2.97
CA GLY A 38 5.83 9.79 2.80
C GLY A 38 5.94 8.51 3.62
N THR A 39 4.84 7.76 3.69
CA THR A 39 4.79 6.45 4.32
C THR A 39 4.08 5.45 3.41
N VAL A 40 4.34 4.17 3.60
CA VAL A 40 3.49 3.07 3.14
C VAL A 40 2.99 2.33 4.36
N THR A 41 1.66 2.24 4.52
CA THR A 41 1.08 1.37 5.54
C THR A 41 0.92 -0.03 4.96
N ILE A 42 1.43 -1.04 5.67
CA ILE A 42 1.39 -2.44 5.26
C ILE A 42 0.50 -3.19 6.26
N ALA A 43 -0.53 -3.84 5.76
CA ALA A 43 -1.42 -4.68 6.54
C ALA A 43 -1.47 -6.10 5.97
N HIS A 44 -1.57 -7.09 6.85
CA HIS A 44 -1.78 -8.49 6.47
C HIS A 44 -3.28 -8.83 6.54
N GLU A 45 -3.77 -9.59 5.56
CA GLU A 45 -5.11 -10.20 5.59
C GLU A 45 -5.07 -11.49 6.40
N ASP A 46 -5.50 -11.40 7.65
CA ASP A 46 -5.57 -12.56 8.54
C ASP A 46 -6.76 -13.45 8.20
N SER A 47 -7.83 -12.85 7.65
CA SER A 47 -9.03 -13.51 7.13
C SER A 47 -9.78 -12.56 6.19
N PRO A 48 -10.78 -13.04 5.42
CA PRO A 48 -11.58 -12.20 4.52
C PRO A 48 -12.33 -11.02 5.16
N GLU A 49 -12.32 -10.90 6.49
CA GLU A 49 -12.96 -9.83 7.24
C GLU A 49 -11.98 -9.14 8.22
N LYS A 50 -10.69 -9.47 8.16
CA LYS A 50 -9.71 -8.98 9.12
C LYS A 50 -8.39 -8.61 8.46
N LEU A 51 -8.05 -7.32 8.60
CA LEU A 51 -6.74 -6.78 8.28
C LEU A 51 -6.02 -6.38 9.58
N THR A 52 -4.73 -6.67 9.67
CA THR A 52 -3.87 -6.24 10.77
C THR A 52 -2.69 -5.44 10.22
N VAL A 53 -2.49 -4.21 10.67
CA VAL A 53 -1.30 -3.43 10.30
C VAL A 53 -0.06 -4.12 10.87
N VAL A 54 0.87 -4.50 9.98
CA VAL A 54 2.10 -5.18 10.34
C VAL A 54 3.32 -4.25 10.29
N GLN A 55 3.25 -3.19 9.49
CA GLN A 55 4.35 -2.24 9.36
C GLN A 55 3.87 -0.88 8.83
N THR A 56 4.54 0.19 9.25
CA THR A 56 4.53 1.47 8.53
C THR A 56 5.95 1.74 8.03
N LEU A 57 6.13 1.70 6.72
CA LEU A 57 7.41 1.89 6.06
C LEU A 57 7.58 3.36 5.70
N LYS A 58 8.69 3.97 6.12
CA LYS A 58 9.04 5.33 5.71
C LYS A 58 9.51 5.35 4.26
N THR A 59 8.94 6.25 3.46
CA THR A 59 9.31 6.46 2.06
C THR A 59 9.70 7.93 1.84
N GLN A 60 9.21 8.55 0.76
CA GLN A 60 9.43 9.95 0.42
C GLN A 60 8.08 10.67 0.31
N ARG A 61 8.00 11.89 0.83
CA ARG A 61 6.82 12.74 0.68
C ARG A 61 6.42 12.85 -0.80
N GLY A 62 5.14 12.66 -1.08
CA GLY A 62 4.59 12.67 -2.44
C GLY A 62 4.71 11.34 -3.20
N ALA A 63 5.39 10.32 -2.66
CA ALA A 63 5.48 8.99 -3.26
C ALA A 63 4.19 8.19 -3.00
N ARG A 64 3.07 8.62 -3.59
CA ARG A 64 1.73 8.09 -3.30
C ARG A 64 1.12 7.22 -4.40
N THR A 65 1.74 7.17 -5.58
CA THR A 65 1.39 6.22 -6.64
C THR A 65 2.23 4.94 -6.47
N ILE A 66 1.61 3.77 -6.63
CA ILE A 66 2.22 2.47 -6.33
C ILE A 66 1.89 1.42 -7.39
N ALA A 67 2.83 0.52 -7.66
CA ALA A 67 2.62 -0.70 -8.43
C ALA A 67 3.20 -1.91 -7.68
N LEU A 68 2.62 -3.08 -7.89
CA LEU A 68 3.05 -4.36 -7.33
C LEU A 68 3.54 -5.28 -8.44
N ASP A 69 4.71 -5.91 -8.25
CA ASP A 69 5.11 -7.11 -8.98
C ASP A 69 4.88 -8.33 -8.09
N SER A 70 3.80 -9.07 -8.35
CA SER A 70 3.41 -10.23 -7.54
C SER A 70 4.34 -11.45 -7.73
N LYS A 71 5.27 -11.43 -8.69
CA LYS A 71 6.25 -12.51 -8.86
C LYS A 71 7.42 -12.35 -7.89
N THR A 72 7.83 -11.12 -7.66
CA THR A 72 8.95 -10.78 -6.76
C THR A 72 8.49 -10.27 -5.40
N HIS A 73 7.19 -9.97 -5.26
CA HIS A 73 6.59 -9.33 -4.08
C HIS A 73 7.17 -7.94 -3.80
N ASN A 74 7.65 -7.27 -4.86
CA ASN A 74 8.16 -5.92 -4.77
C ASN A 74 7.05 -4.90 -5.06
N ILE A 75 7.03 -3.82 -4.29
CA ILE A 75 6.28 -2.61 -4.61
C ILE A 75 7.21 -1.53 -5.16
N TYR A 76 6.67 -0.74 -6.09
CA TYR A 76 7.36 0.35 -6.76
C TYR A 76 6.59 1.64 -6.55
N LEU A 77 7.26 2.70 -6.10
CA LEU A 77 6.64 4.00 -5.89
C LEU A 77 7.32 5.07 -6.72
N ALA A 78 6.52 5.85 -7.46
CA ALA A 78 6.99 7.03 -8.16
C ALA A 78 7.04 8.21 -7.19
N ALA A 79 8.19 8.86 -7.08
CA ALA A 79 8.41 10.01 -6.22
C ALA A 79 8.96 11.19 -7.04
N GLY A 80 8.16 12.25 -7.18
CA GLY A 80 8.60 13.49 -7.82
C GLY A 80 9.45 14.35 -6.89
N SER A 81 10.50 14.97 -7.44
CA SER A 81 11.21 16.08 -6.81
C SER A 81 11.60 17.11 -7.87
N GLY A 82 10.84 18.21 -7.95
CA GLY A 82 11.05 19.25 -8.97
C GLY A 82 10.99 18.69 -10.38
N GLU A 83 12.11 18.77 -11.11
CA GLU A 83 12.24 18.35 -12.51
C GLU A 83 12.59 16.85 -12.69
N SER A 84 12.54 16.05 -11.63
CA SER A 84 12.92 14.62 -11.68
C SER A 84 11.90 13.72 -11.01
N CYS A 85 11.80 12.48 -11.48
CA CYS A 85 11.06 11.40 -10.85
C CYS A 85 12.03 10.28 -10.47
N LYS A 86 11.86 9.73 -9.26
CA LYS A 86 12.57 8.54 -8.77
C LYS A 86 11.58 7.40 -8.64
N VAL A 87 12.02 6.19 -8.94
CA VAL A 87 11.29 4.96 -8.61
C VAL A 87 11.95 4.36 -7.38
N LEU A 88 11.19 4.25 -6.30
CA LEU A 88 11.61 3.57 -5.08
C LEU A 88 11.13 2.12 -5.17
N VAL A 89 12.00 1.16 -4.89
CA VAL A 89 11.70 -0.28 -4.94
C VAL A 89 11.80 -0.85 -3.53
N PHE A 90 10.77 -1.55 -3.09
CA PHE A 90 10.74 -2.19 -1.78
C PHE A 90 10.26 -3.63 -1.93
N GLY A 91 11.01 -4.57 -1.37
CA GLY A 91 10.71 -6.00 -1.38
C GLY A 91 10.67 -6.58 0.03
N LYS A 92 10.50 -7.91 0.11
CA LYS A 92 10.78 -8.67 1.33
C LYS A 92 12.25 -8.60 1.73
#